data_AF-A0A954KRF6-F1
#
_entry.id   AF-A0A954KRF6-F1
#
_cell.length_a   1.000
_cell.length_b   1.000
_cell.length_c   1.000
_cell.angle_alpha   90.00
_cell.angle_beta   90.00
_cell.angle_gamma   90.00
#
_symmetry.space_group_name_H-M   'P 1'
#
loop_
_entity.id
_entity.type
_entity.pdbx_description
1 polymer ?
#
loop_
_entity_poly.entity_id
_entity_poly.type
_entity_poly.pdbx_seq_one_letter_code
_entity_poly.pdbx_strand_id
1 'polypeptide(L)'
;MTSTRQIIEDYVNGVQHHVQLICEHYGVEDLWNNRRENVPNQAVIDLPGKRISFTFHGIGCEIRVGEKIFDFDFGPEGRLGGFDAWRLSRLVDSSREYNSNEFTLEKLQADIDHLVEIDEVEMPRLDPSRHLYYLKTKQQDISNSPPEELAKAQKSYTKNRDKLTKRGNFLYSGTYFLSMAVGFLLHYCLRGEKLTLFNYEEKTIWYIFGATPAVPCFLFLGCWIVSSEKLQKKYLSESYRQNTSRNIVIELCVIFPLISAILPLLLLWSFWW
;
A
#
# COMPACT_ATOMS: atom_id res chain seq x y z
N MET A 1 -23.37 -28.31 -19.77
CA MET A 1 -21.93 -28.54 -19.50
C MET A 1 -21.39 -27.25 -18.93
N THR A 2 -20.64 -27.31 -17.83
CA THR A 2 -19.96 -26.14 -17.28
C THR A 2 -18.95 -25.64 -18.31
N SER A 3 -18.79 -24.33 -18.44
CA SER A 3 -17.78 -23.72 -19.32
C SER A 3 -16.76 -22.95 -18.49
N THR A 4 -15.56 -22.71 -19.04
CA THR A 4 -14.56 -21.85 -18.38
C THR A 4 -15.10 -20.45 -18.11
N ARG A 5 -15.94 -19.91 -19.00
CA ARG A 5 -16.65 -18.64 -18.73
C ARG A 5 -17.50 -18.70 -17.48
N GLN A 6 -18.25 -19.78 -17.27
CA GLN A 6 -19.07 -19.94 -16.07
C GLN A 6 -18.22 -20.06 -14.81
N ILE A 7 -17.08 -20.74 -14.88
CA ILE A 7 -16.11 -20.80 -13.77
C ILE A 7 -15.55 -19.41 -13.45
N ILE A 8 -15.24 -18.60 -14.46
CA ILE A 8 -14.80 -17.21 -14.27
C ILE A 8 -15.89 -16.38 -13.58
N GLU A 9 -17.13 -16.48 -14.04
CA GLU A 9 -18.26 -15.76 -13.46
C GLU A 9 -18.49 -16.18 -12.00
N ASP A 10 -18.47 -17.48 -11.70
CA ASP A 10 -18.59 -18.02 -10.34
C ASP A 10 -17.43 -17.55 -9.44
N TYR A 11 -16.21 -17.55 -9.96
CA TYR A 11 -15.02 -17.05 -9.25
C TYR A 11 -15.16 -15.56 -8.92
N VAL A 12 -15.47 -14.72 -9.92
CA VAL A 12 -15.57 -13.26 -9.75
C VAL A 12 -16.68 -12.91 -8.78
N ASN A 13 -17.86 -13.50 -8.95
CA ASN A 13 -19.01 -13.30 -8.05
C ASN A 13 -18.68 -13.79 -6.63
N GLY A 14 -17.99 -14.92 -6.51
CA GLY A 14 -17.54 -15.46 -5.24
C GLY A 14 -16.57 -14.52 -4.51
N VAL A 15 -15.56 -14.01 -5.19
CA VAL A 15 -14.61 -13.02 -4.62
C VAL A 15 -15.36 -11.77 -4.17
N GLN A 16 -16.16 -11.16 -5.04
CA GLN A 16 -16.88 -9.91 -4.72
C GLN A 16 -17.83 -10.09 -3.53
N HIS A 17 -18.64 -11.15 -3.54
CA HIS A 17 -19.59 -11.43 -2.48
C HIS A 17 -18.91 -11.64 -1.13
N HIS A 18 -17.84 -12.45 -1.08
CA HIS A 18 -17.20 -12.73 0.21
C HIS A 18 -16.32 -11.59 0.69
N VAL A 19 -15.70 -10.80 -0.19
CA VAL A 19 -15.04 -9.55 0.19
C VAL A 19 -16.05 -8.58 0.80
N GLN A 20 -17.25 -8.46 0.22
CA GLN A 20 -18.31 -7.63 0.79
C GLN A 20 -18.69 -8.09 2.21
N LEU A 21 -18.89 -9.40 2.43
CA LEU A 21 -19.20 -9.93 3.76
C LEU A 21 -18.09 -9.66 4.79
N ILE A 22 -16.82 -9.74 4.37
CA ILE A 22 -15.67 -9.39 5.23
C ILE A 22 -15.71 -7.89 5.57
N CYS A 23 -15.93 -7.03 4.58
CA CYS A 23 -16.04 -5.59 4.78
C CYS A 23 -17.19 -5.24 5.75
N GLU A 24 -18.37 -5.82 5.56
CA GLU A 24 -19.53 -5.65 6.43
C GLU A 24 -19.25 -6.10 7.87
N HIS A 25 -18.57 -7.23 8.04
CA HIS A 25 -18.20 -7.75 9.36
C HIS A 25 -17.27 -6.81 10.14
N TYR A 26 -16.29 -6.19 9.46
CA TYR A 26 -15.34 -5.27 10.09
C TYR A 26 -15.77 -3.80 10.03
N GLY A 27 -16.91 -3.48 9.42
CA GLY A 27 -17.42 -2.11 9.30
C GLY A 27 -16.52 -1.20 8.44
N VAL A 28 -15.93 -1.75 7.37
CA VAL A 28 -15.06 -1.00 6.44
C VAL A 28 -15.68 -0.92 5.05
N GLU A 29 -15.39 0.15 4.30
CA GLU A 29 -15.95 0.34 2.95
C GLU A 29 -15.24 -0.51 1.89
N ASP A 30 -13.93 -0.70 2.02
CA ASP A 30 -13.13 -1.44 1.07
C ASP A 30 -12.03 -2.26 1.75
N LEU A 31 -11.78 -3.47 1.26
CA LEU A 31 -10.80 -4.36 1.89
C LEU A 31 -9.35 -3.93 1.59
N TRP A 32 -9.12 -3.26 0.46
CA TRP A 32 -7.79 -2.90 0.00
C TRP A 32 -7.09 -1.91 0.94
N ASN A 33 -7.72 -0.77 1.22
CA ASN A 33 -7.16 0.27 2.08
C ASN A 33 -7.13 -0.14 3.55
N ASN A 34 -7.97 -1.11 3.95
CA ASN A 34 -8.15 -1.49 5.34
C ASN A 34 -7.37 -2.75 5.75
N ARG A 35 -6.75 -3.46 4.81
CA ARG A 35 -6.03 -4.74 5.05
C ARG A 35 -4.85 -4.69 6.02
N ARG A 36 -4.35 -3.49 6.38
CA ARG A 36 -3.19 -3.32 7.29
C ARG A 36 -3.55 -2.77 8.66
N GLU A 37 -4.67 -2.08 8.77
CA GLU A 37 -5.00 -1.28 9.96
C GLU A 37 -6.29 -1.75 10.63
N ASN A 38 -7.34 -1.99 9.83
CA ASN A 38 -8.70 -2.20 10.34
C ASN A 38 -9.20 -3.65 10.17
N VAL A 39 -8.54 -4.44 9.33
CA VAL A 39 -8.85 -5.86 9.13
C VAL A 39 -7.64 -6.71 9.52
N PRO A 40 -7.81 -7.75 10.35
CA PRO A 40 -6.70 -8.62 10.73
C PRO A 40 -6.10 -9.32 9.51
N ASN A 41 -4.81 -9.63 9.55
CA ASN A 41 -4.12 -10.27 8.42
C ASN A 41 -4.71 -11.67 8.09
N GLN A 42 -5.28 -12.35 9.08
CA GLN A 42 -6.00 -13.61 8.94
C GLN A 42 -7.11 -13.70 10.00
N ALA A 43 -8.26 -14.26 9.66
CA ALA A 43 -9.32 -14.53 10.63
C ALA A 43 -10.33 -15.57 10.13
N VAL A 44 -11.20 -15.98 11.04
CA VAL A 44 -12.40 -16.77 10.78
C VAL A 44 -13.61 -15.96 11.22
N ILE A 45 -14.60 -15.85 10.35
CA ILE A 45 -15.88 -15.17 10.57
C ILE A 45 -16.97 -16.24 10.56
N ASP A 46 -17.71 -16.32 11.66
CA ASP A 46 -18.91 -17.16 11.78
C ASP A 46 -20.16 -16.32 11.48
N LEU A 47 -20.81 -16.60 10.35
CA LEU A 47 -22.09 -16.02 9.93
C LEU A 47 -23.21 -17.07 10.05
N PRO A 48 -24.49 -16.67 10.14
CA PRO A 48 -25.60 -17.62 10.13
C PRO A 48 -25.54 -18.55 8.90
N GLY A 49 -25.32 -19.85 9.15
CA GLY A 49 -25.24 -20.87 8.10
C GLY A 49 -23.96 -20.88 7.26
N LYS A 50 -22.95 -20.07 7.57
CA LYS A 50 -21.71 -19.98 6.79
C LYS A 50 -20.51 -19.62 7.66
N ARG A 51 -19.42 -20.37 7.53
CA ARG A 51 -18.11 -20.02 8.08
C ARG A 51 -17.18 -19.56 6.95
N ILE A 52 -16.58 -18.40 7.12
CA ILE A 52 -15.61 -17.81 6.17
C ILE A 52 -14.27 -17.74 6.89
N SER A 53 -13.20 -18.26 6.29
CA SER A 53 -11.84 -17.89 6.72
C SER A 53 -11.14 -17.12 5.62
N PHE A 54 -10.26 -16.20 6.00
CA PHE A 54 -9.47 -15.46 5.02
C PHE A 54 -8.05 -15.22 5.53
N THR A 55 -7.11 -15.04 4.60
CA THR A 55 -5.71 -14.74 4.89
C THR A 55 -5.13 -13.88 3.79
N PHE A 56 -4.65 -12.69 4.13
CA PHE A 56 -3.95 -11.82 3.20
C PHE A 56 -2.56 -12.37 2.87
N HIS A 57 -2.17 -12.24 1.60
CA HIS A 57 -0.84 -12.59 1.10
C HIS A 57 -0.40 -11.57 0.06
N GLY A 58 0.86 -11.13 0.07
CA GLY A 58 1.39 -10.21 -0.95
C GLY A 58 0.44 -9.03 -1.27
N ILE A 59 -0.10 -9.03 -2.49
CA ILE A 59 -1.04 -8.02 -3.00
C ILE A 59 -2.50 -8.49 -3.02
N GLY A 60 -2.81 -9.63 -2.41
CA GLY A 60 -4.06 -10.35 -2.52
C GLY A 60 -4.57 -10.93 -1.21
N CYS A 61 -5.57 -11.80 -1.32
CA CYS A 61 -6.19 -12.50 -0.20
C CYS A 61 -6.75 -13.86 -0.67
N GLU A 62 -6.58 -14.87 0.17
CA GLU A 62 -7.23 -16.15 0.02
C GLU A 62 -8.45 -16.18 0.94
N ILE A 63 -9.63 -16.51 0.40
CA ILE A 63 -10.86 -16.72 1.14
C ILE A 63 -11.28 -18.18 1.01
N ARG A 64 -11.65 -18.83 2.12
CA ARG A 64 -12.19 -20.19 2.14
C ARG A 64 -13.61 -20.19 2.69
N VAL A 65 -14.52 -20.85 1.97
CA VAL A 65 -15.93 -20.99 2.35
C VAL A 65 -16.39 -22.42 2.05
N GLY A 66 -16.61 -23.19 3.11
CA GLY A 66 -16.79 -24.64 2.96
C GLY A 66 -15.56 -25.25 2.31
N GLU A 67 -15.74 -25.89 1.17
CA GLU A 67 -14.63 -26.48 0.39
C GLU A 67 -14.04 -25.51 -0.64
N LYS A 68 -14.77 -24.44 -1.01
CA LYS A 68 -14.34 -23.50 -2.05
C LYS A 68 -13.23 -22.59 -1.55
N ILE A 69 -12.19 -22.43 -2.36
CA ILE A 69 -11.08 -21.50 -2.16
C ILE A 69 -11.12 -20.43 -3.26
N PHE A 70 -11.17 -19.17 -2.85
CA PHE A 70 -11.07 -18.00 -3.71
C PHE A 70 -9.75 -17.26 -3.39
N ASP A 71 -8.70 -17.55 -4.15
CA ASP A 71 -7.43 -16.80 -4.10
C ASP A 71 -7.48 -15.69 -5.14
N PHE A 72 -7.33 -14.43 -4.73
CA PHE A 72 -7.36 -13.28 -5.62
C PHE A 72 -6.29 -12.26 -5.28
N ASP A 73 -5.83 -11.55 -6.30
CA ASP A 73 -5.00 -10.35 -6.15
C ASP A 73 -5.84 -9.09 -6.35
N PHE A 74 -5.52 -8.03 -5.61
CA PHE A 74 -6.11 -6.73 -5.85
C PHE A 74 -5.52 -6.14 -7.14
N GLY A 75 -6.40 -5.61 -8.00
CA GLY A 75 -6.03 -4.80 -9.14
C GLY A 75 -5.72 -3.35 -8.77
N PRO A 76 -5.55 -2.49 -9.78
CA PRO A 76 -5.36 -1.05 -9.58
C PRO A 76 -6.47 -0.46 -8.70
N GLU A 77 -6.11 0.38 -7.73
CA GLU A 77 -7.05 1.01 -6.80
C GLU A 77 -7.96 0.00 -6.04
N GLY A 78 -7.46 -1.22 -5.79
CA GLY A 78 -8.22 -2.25 -5.08
C GLY A 78 -9.27 -2.97 -5.92
N ARG A 79 -9.25 -2.81 -7.26
CA ARG A 79 -10.20 -3.46 -8.18
C ARG A 79 -10.24 -4.97 -7.94
N LEU A 80 -11.45 -5.49 -7.71
CA LEU A 80 -11.73 -6.92 -7.59
C LEU A 80 -12.11 -7.53 -8.94
N GLY A 81 -12.16 -8.86 -9.00
CA GLY A 81 -12.59 -9.61 -10.18
C GLY A 81 -11.51 -9.83 -11.23
N GLY A 82 -10.25 -9.59 -10.88
CA GLY A 82 -9.12 -10.02 -11.69
C GLY A 82 -8.87 -11.51 -11.48
N PHE A 83 -8.60 -12.24 -12.55
CA PHE A 83 -8.35 -13.69 -12.50
C PHE A 83 -7.20 -14.08 -13.45
N ASP A 84 -6.70 -15.29 -13.28
CA ASP A 84 -5.80 -15.97 -14.20
C ASP A 84 -6.08 -17.48 -14.12
N ALA A 85 -5.47 -18.27 -15.02
CA ALA A 85 -5.72 -19.71 -15.07
C ALA A 85 -5.36 -20.42 -13.74
N TRP A 86 -4.34 -19.94 -13.02
CA TRP A 86 -3.92 -20.53 -11.75
C TRP A 86 -4.96 -20.30 -10.63
N ARG A 87 -5.52 -19.09 -10.53
CA ARG A 87 -6.58 -18.78 -9.56
C ARG A 87 -7.87 -19.53 -9.85
N LEU A 88 -8.20 -19.71 -11.12
CA LEU A 88 -9.34 -20.52 -11.51
C LEU A 88 -9.10 -22.01 -11.21
N SER A 89 -7.90 -22.52 -11.46
CA SER A 89 -7.59 -23.93 -11.13
C SER A 89 -7.68 -24.18 -9.63
N ARG A 90 -7.26 -23.22 -8.80
CA ARG A 90 -7.43 -23.28 -7.34
C ARG A 90 -8.90 -23.41 -6.93
N LEU A 91 -9.80 -22.66 -7.57
CA LEU A 91 -11.24 -22.79 -7.32
C LEU A 91 -11.75 -24.17 -7.75
N VAL A 92 -11.38 -24.60 -8.96
CA VAL A 92 -11.75 -25.91 -9.53
C VAL A 92 -11.32 -27.06 -8.61
N ASP A 93 -10.04 -27.09 -8.21
CA ASP A 93 -9.48 -28.15 -7.38
C ASP A 93 -10.10 -28.20 -5.98
N SER A 94 -10.52 -27.05 -5.46
CA SER A 94 -11.13 -26.94 -4.14
C SER A 94 -12.62 -27.30 -4.13
N SER A 95 -13.31 -27.25 -5.28
CA SER A 95 -14.76 -27.39 -5.35
C SER A 95 -15.20 -28.73 -5.93
N ARG A 96 -16.11 -29.42 -5.25
CA ARG A 96 -16.78 -30.62 -5.80
C ARG A 96 -17.71 -30.34 -6.99
N GLU A 97 -17.98 -29.08 -7.31
CA GLU A 97 -18.87 -28.69 -8.42
C GLU A 97 -18.19 -28.79 -9.79
N TYR A 98 -16.85 -28.81 -9.81
CA TYR A 98 -16.08 -28.83 -11.05
C TYR A 98 -15.26 -30.11 -11.15
N ASN A 99 -15.10 -30.62 -12.37
CA ASN A 99 -14.25 -31.75 -12.64
C ASN A 99 -12.82 -31.26 -12.93
N SER A 100 -11.90 -31.44 -11.98
CA SER A 100 -10.50 -31.00 -12.13
C SER A 100 -9.75 -31.71 -13.26
N ASN A 101 -10.18 -32.90 -13.68
CA ASN A 101 -9.62 -33.56 -14.86
C ASN A 101 -10.09 -32.94 -16.17
N GLU A 102 -11.26 -32.27 -16.15
CA GLU A 102 -11.77 -31.54 -17.31
C GLU A 102 -11.15 -30.16 -17.40
N PHE A 103 -11.09 -29.41 -16.30
CA PHE A 103 -10.59 -28.03 -16.23
C PHE A 103 -9.16 -27.96 -15.71
N THR A 104 -8.22 -28.53 -16.47
CA THR A 104 -6.79 -28.41 -16.16
C THR A 104 -6.30 -26.97 -16.32
N LEU A 105 -5.15 -26.64 -15.73
CA LEU A 105 -4.53 -25.32 -15.85
C LEU A 105 -4.32 -24.92 -17.32
N GLU A 106 -3.85 -25.84 -18.15
CA GLU A 106 -3.60 -25.62 -19.58
C GLU A 106 -4.90 -25.36 -20.33
N LYS A 107 -5.96 -26.12 -20.03
CA LYS A 107 -7.27 -25.90 -20.64
C LYS A 107 -7.83 -24.53 -20.24
N LEU A 108 -7.78 -24.20 -18.95
CA LEU A 108 -8.26 -22.91 -18.45
C LEU A 108 -7.53 -21.76 -19.12
N GLN A 109 -6.20 -21.85 -19.28
CA GLN A 109 -5.44 -20.83 -19.99
C GLN A 109 -5.84 -20.74 -21.47
N ALA A 110 -5.94 -21.87 -22.18
CA ALA A 110 -6.35 -21.88 -23.59
C ALA A 110 -7.76 -21.29 -23.79
N ASP A 111 -8.69 -21.60 -22.89
CA ASP A 111 -10.05 -21.06 -22.93
C ASP A 111 -10.05 -19.55 -22.61
N ILE A 112 -9.20 -19.06 -21.69
CA ILE A 112 -9.02 -17.62 -21.42
C ILE A 112 -8.45 -16.92 -22.67
N ASP A 113 -7.43 -17.50 -23.31
CA ASP A 113 -6.82 -16.94 -24.51
C ASP A 113 -7.87 -16.80 -25.63
N HIS A 114 -8.72 -17.82 -25.82
CA HIS A 114 -9.85 -17.74 -26.74
C HIS A 114 -10.85 -16.64 -26.35
N LEU A 115 -11.16 -16.46 -25.06
CA LEU A 115 -12.03 -15.37 -24.59
C LEU A 115 -11.43 -13.98 -24.84
N VAL A 116 -10.10 -13.85 -24.81
CA VAL A 116 -9.39 -12.63 -25.21
C VAL A 116 -9.51 -12.41 -26.72
N GLU A 117 -9.35 -13.46 -27.54
CA GLU A 117 -9.47 -13.38 -29.00
C GLU A 117 -10.86 -12.90 -29.46
N ILE A 118 -11.92 -13.30 -28.75
CA ILE A 118 -13.31 -12.89 -29.05
C ILE A 118 -13.75 -11.63 -28.30
N ASP A 119 -12.83 -10.90 -27.68
CA ASP A 119 -13.06 -9.62 -26.98
C ASP A 119 -14.04 -9.70 -25.79
N GLU A 120 -14.09 -10.83 -25.08
CA GLU A 120 -14.90 -10.98 -23.87
C GLU A 120 -14.10 -10.77 -22.57
N VAL A 121 -12.78 -10.89 -22.66
CA VAL A 121 -11.84 -10.74 -21.56
C VAL A 121 -10.72 -9.80 -21.98
N GLU A 122 -10.22 -8.98 -21.04
CA GLU A 122 -9.07 -8.12 -21.25
C GLU A 122 -7.99 -8.31 -20.17
N MET A 123 -6.73 -8.16 -20.56
CA MET A 123 -5.60 -8.04 -19.64
C MET A 123 -5.05 -6.62 -19.72
N PRO A 124 -5.48 -5.69 -18.85
CA PRO A 124 -5.13 -4.26 -18.97
C PRO A 124 -3.66 -3.97 -18.63
N ARG A 125 -2.91 -4.95 -18.09
CA ARG A 125 -1.48 -4.84 -17.72
C ARG A 125 -1.18 -3.68 -16.78
N LEU A 126 -2.07 -3.42 -15.83
CA LEU A 126 -1.94 -2.34 -14.85
C LEU A 126 -1.38 -2.84 -13.52
N ASP A 127 -0.61 -1.98 -12.84
CA ASP A 127 -0.11 -2.25 -11.49
C ASP A 127 -1.24 -2.22 -10.44
N PRO A 128 -1.18 -3.05 -9.40
CA PRO A 128 -0.02 -3.86 -9.00
C PRO A 128 0.01 -5.28 -9.61
N SER A 129 -1.01 -5.66 -10.37
CA SER A 129 -1.25 -7.05 -10.78
C SER A 129 -1.42 -7.15 -12.31
N ARG A 130 -0.30 -6.99 -13.03
CA ARG A 130 -0.28 -6.86 -14.50
C ARG A 130 -0.69 -8.12 -15.26
N HIS A 131 -0.71 -9.26 -14.59
CA HIS A 131 -1.02 -10.58 -15.12
C HIS A 131 -2.52 -10.92 -15.07
N LEU A 132 -3.34 -10.10 -14.40
CA LEU A 132 -4.76 -10.39 -14.22
C LEU A 132 -5.58 -10.04 -15.47
N TYR A 133 -6.46 -10.97 -15.82
CA TYR A 133 -7.53 -10.82 -16.77
C TYR A 133 -8.80 -10.32 -16.08
N TYR A 134 -9.64 -9.59 -16.81
CA TYR A 134 -10.94 -9.10 -16.34
C TYR A 134 -12.00 -9.37 -17.41
N LEU A 135 -13.19 -9.78 -16.96
CA LEU A 135 -14.35 -9.84 -17.85
C LEU A 135 -14.66 -8.43 -18.37
N LYS A 136 -14.80 -8.29 -19.69
CA LYS A 136 -15.37 -7.08 -20.26
C LYS A 136 -16.85 -7.06 -19.93
N THR A 137 -17.30 -6.02 -19.23
CA THR A 137 -18.73 -5.79 -19.06
C THR A 137 -19.31 -5.64 -20.45
N LYS A 138 -20.31 -6.46 -20.82
CA LYS A 138 -21.07 -6.21 -22.05
C LYS A 138 -21.49 -4.75 -21.99
N GLN A 139 -21.06 -3.94 -22.94
CA GLN A 139 -21.60 -2.60 -23.13
C GLN A 139 -23.09 -2.75 -23.42
N GLN A 140 -23.91 -2.83 -22.38
CA GLN A 140 -25.30 -2.46 -22.48
C GLN A 140 -25.30 -0.94 -22.65
N ASP A 141 -25.38 -0.51 -23.91
CA ASP A 141 -25.83 0.81 -24.34
C ASP A 141 -25.29 2.03 -23.56
N ILE A 142 -23.96 2.16 -23.44
CA ILE A 142 -23.31 3.49 -23.31
C ILE A 142 -23.18 4.15 -24.71
N SER A 143 -24.07 3.80 -25.63
CA SER A 143 -24.27 4.51 -26.90
C SER A 143 -25.16 5.75 -26.72
N ASN A 144 -25.73 5.98 -25.53
CA ASN A 144 -26.60 7.12 -25.22
C ASN A 144 -26.01 8.13 -24.20
N SER A 145 -24.80 7.94 -23.69
CA SER A 145 -24.15 8.92 -22.82
C SER A 145 -23.28 9.88 -23.65
N PRO A 146 -23.47 11.22 -23.55
CA PRO A 146 -22.71 12.18 -24.34
C PRO A 146 -21.20 11.99 -24.12
N PRO A 147 -20.37 12.06 -25.18
CA PRO A 147 -18.90 11.94 -25.10
C PRO A 147 -18.24 12.86 -24.05
N GLU A 148 -18.94 13.92 -23.65
CA GLU A 148 -18.50 14.89 -22.66
C GLU A 148 -18.45 14.34 -21.22
N GLU A 149 -19.32 13.41 -20.85
CA GLU A 149 -19.31 12.79 -19.51
C GLU A 149 -18.15 11.80 -19.35
N LEU A 150 -17.88 11.00 -20.38
CA LEU A 150 -16.72 10.12 -20.43
C LEU A 150 -15.41 10.92 -20.36
N ALA A 151 -15.33 12.02 -21.11
CA ALA A 151 -14.17 12.92 -21.06
C ALA A 151 -13.99 13.58 -19.67
N LYS A 152 -15.09 13.95 -19.00
CA LYS A 152 -15.04 14.51 -17.63
C LYS A 152 -14.59 13.49 -16.60
N ALA A 153 -15.08 12.24 -16.67
CA ALA A 153 -14.68 11.17 -15.77
C ALA A 153 -13.19 10.83 -15.92
N GLN A 154 -12.71 10.73 -17.16
CA GLN A 154 -11.31 10.39 -17.46
C GLN A 154 -10.33 11.51 -17.08
N LYS A 155 -10.76 12.78 -17.21
CA LYS A 155 -10.02 13.96 -16.75
C LYS A 155 -9.98 14.08 -15.22
N SER A 156 -11.06 13.68 -14.53
CA SER A 156 -11.10 13.61 -13.07
C SER A 156 -10.13 12.54 -12.53
N TYR A 157 -10.15 11.36 -13.15
CA TYR A 157 -9.28 10.23 -12.82
C TYR A 157 -7.79 10.58 -12.94
N THR A 158 -7.37 11.14 -14.09
CA THR A 158 -5.98 11.55 -14.33
C THR A 158 -5.49 12.63 -13.35
N LYS A 159 -6.36 13.60 -13.02
CA LYS A 159 -6.05 14.67 -12.06
C LYS A 159 -5.85 14.15 -10.62
N ASN A 160 -6.60 13.13 -10.21
CA ASN A 160 -6.45 12.53 -8.88
C ASN A 160 -5.21 11.64 -8.80
N ARG A 161 -4.90 10.90 -9.87
CA ARG A 161 -3.68 10.10 -9.98
C ARG A 161 -2.40 10.92 -9.80
N ASP A 162 -2.29 12.05 -10.50
CA ASP A 162 -1.09 12.90 -10.47
C ASP A 162 -0.89 13.58 -9.09
N LYS A 163 -1.97 13.80 -8.34
CA LYS A 163 -1.89 14.31 -6.96
C LYS A 163 -1.34 13.25 -5.99
N LEU A 164 -1.71 11.99 -6.18
CA LEU A 164 -1.27 10.89 -5.32
C LEU A 164 0.20 10.52 -5.58
N THR A 165 0.63 10.48 -6.85
CA THR A 165 2.04 10.19 -7.21
C THR A 165 2.99 11.29 -6.71
N LYS A 166 2.59 12.57 -6.78
CA LYS A 166 3.39 13.67 -6.21
C LYS A 166 3.53 13.59 -4.69
N ARG A 167 2.52 13.08 -3.99
CA ARG A 167 2.56 12.90 -2.52
C ARG A 167 3.43 11.72 -2.09
N GLY A 168 3.36 10.59 -2.80
CA GLY A 168 4.18 9.40 -2.51
C GLY A 168 5.68 9.65 -2.70
N ASN A 169 6.08 10.32 -3.79
CA ASN A 169 7.49 10.58 -4.09
C ASN A 169 8.15 11.61 -3.15
N PHE A 170 7.36 12.52 -2.56
CA PHE A 170 7.87 13.51 -1.60
C PHE A 170 8.20 12.87 -0.24
N LEU A 171 7.38 11.94 0.23
CA LEU A 171 7.59 11.25 1.51
C LEU A 171 8.75 10.24 1.46
N TYR A 172 8.92 9.55 0.32
CA TYR A 172 9.96 8.53 0.18
C TYR A 172 11.37 9.11 -0.04
N SER A 173 11.50 10.27 -0.69
CA SER A 173 12.81 10.93 -0.88
C SER A 173 13.32 11.65 0.37
N GLY A 174 12.41 12.17 1.21
CA GLY A 174 12.79 12.89 2.43
C GLY A 174 13.45 12.02 3.50
N THR A 175 13.04 10.76 3.66
CA THR A 175 13.57 9.85 4.69
C THR A 175 14.97 9.33 4.36
N TYR A 176 15.25 9.08 3.08
CA TYR A 176 16.59 8.67 2.61
C TYR A 176 17.62 9.80 2.68
N PHE A 177 17.22 11.04 2.36
CA PHE A 177 18.11 12.19 2.53
C PHE A 177 18.44 12.44 4.00
N LEU A 178 17.49 12.21 4.91
CA LEU A 178 17.68 12.43 6.33
C LEU A 178 18.63 11.39 6.95
N SER A 179 18.51 10.10 6.58
CA SER A 179 19.40 9.06 7.10
C SER A 179 20.84 9.26 6.63
N MET A 180 21.03 9.70 5.38
CA MET A 180 22.35 10.03 4.85
C MET A 180 22.95 11.28 5.49
N ALA A 181 22.16 12.34 5.69
CA ALA A 181 22.63 13.57 6.31
C ALA A 181 23.06 13.34 7.77
N VAL A 182 22.28 12.56 8.53
CA VAL A 182 22.62 12.21 9.92
C VAL A 182 23.89 11.36 9.98
N GLY A 183 24.04 10.36 9.10
CA GLY A 183 25.25 9.53 9.03
C GLY A 183 26.51 10.35 8.70
N PHE A 184 26.40 11.28 7.75
CA PHE A 184 27.51 12.14 7.34
C PHE A 184 27.92 13.13 8.44
N LEU A 185 26.96 13.73 9.14
CA LEU A 185 27.21 14.63 10.26
C LEU A 185 27.83 13.89 11.46
N LEU A 186 27.36 12.67 11.77
CA LEU A 186 27.94 11.85 12.84
C LEU A 186 29.40 11.50 12.53
N HIS A 187 29.69 11.11 11.29
CA HIS A 187 31.05 10.77 10.85
C HIS A 187 32.00 11.96 10.96
N TYR A 188 31.55 13.16 10.58
CA TYR A 188 32.34 14.38 10.63
C TYR A 188 32.61 14.84 12.06
N CYS A 189 31.60 14.79 12.93
CA CYS A 189 31.73 15.11 14.35
C CYS A 189 32.72 14.18 15.07
N LEU A 190 32.73 12.88 14.74
CA LEU A 190 33.65 11.90 15.35
C LEU A 190 35.10 12.10 14.92
N ARG A 191 35.37 12.74 13.78
CA ARG A 191 36.73 13.01 13.30
C ARG A 191 37.31 14.35 13.78
N GLY A 192 36.53 15.17 14.48
CA GLY A 192 36.96 16.49 14.95
C GLY A 192 37.27 17.48 13.83
N GLU A 193 36.78 17.21 12.61
CA GLU A 193 36.99 18.06 11.45
C GLU A 193 36.02 19.25 11.46
N LYS A 194 36.49 20.42 10.99
CA LYS A 194 35.65 21.62 10.90
C LYS A 194 34.65 21.49 9.76
N LEU A 195 33.36 21.41 10.08
CA LEU A 195 32.31 21.46 9.08
C LEU A 195 32.05 22.90 8.66
N THR A 196 32.18 23.18 7.37
CA THR A 196 31.85 24.48 6.77
C THR A 196 30.56 24.31 5.98
N LEU A 197 29.49 24.99 6.38
CA LEU A 197 28.20 24.96 5.68
C LEU A 197 28.05 26.24 4.86
N PHE A 198 27.70 26.07 3.59
CA PHE A 198 27.47 27.18 2.66
C PHE A 198 25.96 27.37 2.46
N ASN A 199 25.44 28.53 2.88
CA ASN A 199 24.06 28.91 2.57
C ASN A 199 24.03 29.53 1.17
N TYR A 200 23.46 28.81 0.21
CA TYR A 200 23.41 29.22 -1.19
C TYR A 200 22.46 30.41 -1.45
N GLU A 201 21.37 30.52 -0.70
CA GLU A 201 20.40 31.60 -0.90
C GLU A 201 20.91 32.94 -0.38
N GLU A 202 21.60 32.92 0.77
CA GLU A 202 22.13 34.13 1.39
C GLU A 202 23.59 34.43 1.02
N LYS A 203 24.25 33.51 0.30
CA LYS A 203 25.68 33.56 -0.04
C LYS A 203 26.59 33.73 1.18
N THR A 204 26.23 33.12 2.31
CA THR A 204 26.97 33.21 3.57
C THR A 204 27.62 31.88 3.93
N ILE A 205 28.81 31.96 4.54
CA ILE A 205 29.56 30.80 5.05
C ILE A 205 29.39 30.74 6.56
N TRP A 206 28.90 29.61 7.06
CA TRP A 206 28.75 29.34 8.49
C TRP A 206 29.81 28.34 8.94
N TYR A 207 30.56 28.72 9.98
CA TYR A 207 31.53 27.84 10.62
C TYR A 207 30.92 27.28 11.90
N ILE A 208 30.75 25.96 11.97
CA ILE A 208 30.37 25.29 13.23
C ILE A 208 31.67 24.85 13.91
N PHE A 209 32.07 25.59 14.95
CA PHE A 209 33.15 25.19 15.82
C PHE A 209 32.62 24.22 16.87
N GLY A 210 33.10 22.97 16.84
CA GLY A 210 32.75 21.96 17.82
C GLY A 210 33.36 22.25 19.18
N ALA A 211 32.70 23.07 19.99
CA ALA A 211 32.90 23.09 21.43
C ALA A 211 31.77 22.26 22.05
N THR A 212 32.09 21.00 22.37
CA THR A 212 31.24 19.94 22.95
C THR A 212 30.11 19.40 22.05
N PRO A 213 30.00 18.06 21.89
CA PRO A 213 29.09 17.41 20.94
C PRO A 213 27.60 17.53 21.29
N ALA A 214 27.25 18.08 22.45
CA ALA A 214 25.86 18.15 22.91
C ALA A 214 25.08 19.35 22.32
N VAL A 215 25.73 20.50 22.10
CA VAL A 215 25.02 21.76 21.79
C VAL A 215 24.48 21.86 20.34
N PRO A 216 25.17 21.38 19.30
CA PRO A 216 24.67 21.50 17.91
C PRO A 216 23.40 20.68 17.65
N CYS A 217 23.24 19.53 18.30
CA CYS A 217 22.12 18.62 18.05
C CYS A 217 20.76 19.20 18.49
N PHE A 218 20.74 20.00 19.56
CA PHE A 218 19.49 20.60 20.08
C PHE A 218 18.97 21.74 19.19
N LEU A 219 19.87 22.53 18.58
CA LEU A 219 19.49 23.64 17.70
C LEU A 219 18.90 23.15 16.38
N PHE A 220 19.45 22.07 15.80
CA PHE A 220 18.89 21.45 14.59
C PHE A 220 17.52 20.80 14.85
N LEU A 221 17.31 20.16 16.00
CA LEU A 221 16.00 19.60 16.37
C LEU A 221 14.94 20.71 16.54
N GLY A 222 15.30 21.82 17.20
CA GLY A 222 14.41 22.95 17.41
C GLY A 222 13.96 23.62 16.10
N CYS A 223 14.89 23.87 15.17
CA CYS A 223 14.55 24.43 13.85
C CYS A 223 13.69 23.48 13.01
N TRP A 224 13.88 22.16 13.12
CA TRP A 224 13.07 21.17 12.38
C TRP A 224 11.63 21.08 12.90
N ILE A 225 11.44 21.09 14.23
CA ILE A 225 10.09 21.05 14.86
C ILE A 225 9.25 22.25 14.42
N VAL A 226 9.85 23.44 14.38
CA VAL A 226 9.14 24.68 13.96
C VAL A 226 8.79 24.66 12.46
N SER A 227 9.65 24.08 11.61
CA SER A 227 9.38 23.97 10.17
C SER A 227 8.34 22.89 9.86
N SER A 228 8.36 21.77 10.57
CA SER A 228 7.39 20.67 10.37
C SER A 228 5.98 21.09 10.77
N GLU A 229 5.82 21.85 11.86
CA GLU A 229 4.52 22.35 12.30
C GLU A 229 3.91 23.33 11.28
N LYS A 230 4.73 24.21 10.68
CA LYS A 230 4.29 25.12 9.60
C LYS A 230 3.88 24.36 8.33
N LEU A 231 4.60 23.31 7.97
CA LEU A 231 4.27 22.47 6.82
C LEU A 231 3.01 21.63 7.07
N GLN A 232 2.84 21.07 8.27
CA GLN A 232 1.64 20.32 8.65
C GLN A 232 0.40 21.23 8.63
N LYS A 233 0.50 22.47 9.12
CA LYS A 233 -0.61 23.44 9.05
C LYS A 233 -1.00 23.83 7.62
N LYS A 234 -0.05 23.82 6.67
CA LYS A 234 -0.28 24.24 5.29
C LYS A 234 -0.84 23.12 4.38
N TYR A 235 -0.59 21.85 4.69
CA TYR A 235 -0.81 20.76 3.72
C TYR A 235 -1.66 19.58 4.22
N LEU A 236 -2.04 19.52 5.51
CA LEU A 236 -2.81 18.40 6.07
C LEU A 236 -4.21 18.82 6.54
N SER A 237 -5.19 17.94 6.33
CA SER A 237 -6.55 18.12 6.88
C SER A 237 -6.53 18.07 8.41
N GLU A 238 -7.55 18.65 9.05
CA GLU A 238 -7.59 18.83 10.51
C GLU A 238 -7.66 17.52 11.29
N SER A 239 -8.42 16.53 10.79
CA SER A 239 -8.47 15.17 11.35
C SER A 239 -7.12 14.44 11.25
N TYR A 240 -6.42 14.57 10.12
CA TYR A 240 -5.10 13.95 9.92
C TYR A 240 -4.03 14.62 10.78
N ARG A 241 -4.09 15.94 10.96
CA ARG A 241 -3.21 16.68 11.90
C ARG A 241 -3.29 16.12 13.31
N GLN A 242 -4.47 15.84 13.83
CA GLN A 242 -4.62 15.34 15.21
C GLN A 242 -4.01 13.94 15.41
N ASN A 243 -4.12 13.04 14.42
CA ASN A 243 -3.51 11.71 14.49
C ASN A 243 -2.00 11.71 14.26
N THR A 244 -1.50 12.44 13.25
CA THR A 244 -0.05 12.52 12.98
C THR A 244 0.71 13.21 14.12
N SER A 245 0.12 14.26 14.72
CA SER A 245 0.72 14.94 15.88
C SER A 245 0.81 14.00 17.09
N ARG A 246 -0.22 13.18 17.34
CA ARG A 246 -0.21 12.19 18.42
C ARG A 246 0.88 11.13 18.21
N ASN A 247 1.00 10.58 17.00
CA ASN A 247 1.97 9.51 16.73
C ASN A 247 3.43 10.02 16.78
N ILE A 248 3.71 11.21 16.22
CA ILE A 248 5.06 11.81 16.27
C ILE A 248 5.47 12.14 17.72
N VAL A 249 4.53 12.66 18.52
CA VAL A 249 4.80 12.97 19.94
C VAL A 249 5.07 11.68 20.73
N ILE A 250 4.32 10.59 20.46
CA ILE A 250 4.54 9.31 21.12
C ILE A 250 5.91 8.70 20.74
N GLU A 251 6.28 8.68 19.46
CA GLU A 251 7.58 8.14 19.03
C GLU A 251 8.76 8.94 19.60
N LEU A 252 8.68 10.28 19.59
CA LEU A 252 9.73 11.13 20.15
C LEU A 252 9.83 10.99 21.68
N CYS A 253 8.71 10.83 22.39
CA CYS A 253 8.71 10.59 23.84
C CYS A 253 9.29 9.23 24.25
N VAL A 254 9.31 8.23 23.35
CA VAL A 254 9.89 6.90 23.64
C VAL A 254 11.37 6.82 23.23
N ILE A 255 11.72 7.42 22.09
CA ILE A 255 13.09 7.36 21.56
C ILE A 255 14.03 8.27 22.36
N PHE A 256 13.56 9.44 22.81
CA PHE A 256 14.40 10.42 23.49
C PHE A 256 14.94 9.95 24.85
N PRO A 257 14.14 9.31 25.75
CA PRO A 257 14.65 8.72 26.98
C PRO A 257 15.64 7.59 26.70
N LEU A 258 15.38 6.75 25.69
CA LEU A 258 16.26 5.64 25.33
C LEU A 258 17.64 6.13 24.86
N ILE A 259 17.68 7.13 23.98
CA ILE A 259 18.93 7.72 23.52
C ILE A 259 19.65 8.41 24.68
N SER A 260 18.94 9.13 25.55
CA SER A 260 19.52 9.80 26.71
C SER A 260 20.11 8.83 27.75
N ALA A 261 19.58 7.60 27.83
CA ALA A 261 20.06 6.56 28.74
C ALA A 261 21.25 5.78 28.15
N ILE A 262 21.28 5.57 26.84
CA ILE A 262 22.33 4.78 26.16
C ILE A 262 23.58 5.60 25.89
N LEU A 263 23.43 6.90 25.57
CA LEU A 263 24.55 7.76 25.18
C LEU A 263 25.63 7.90 26.29
N PRO A 264 25.30 8.06 27.58
CA PRO A 264 26.30 8.08 28.65
C PRO A 264 27.03 6.75 28.82
N LEU A 265 26.34 5.62 28.62
CA LEU A 265 26.93 4.29 28.72
C LEU A 265 27.93 4.03 27.59
N LEU A 266 27.62 4.46 26.37
CA LEU A 266 28.54 4.36 25.23
C LEU A 266 29.75 5.27 25.41
N LEU A 267 29.56 6.48 25.97
CA LEU A 267 30.66 7.39 26.28
C LEU A 267 31.56 6.82 27.39
N LEU A 268 31.01 6.24 28.45
CA LEU A 268 31.78 5.60 29.51
C LEU A 268 32.55 4.36 29.01
N TRP A 269 31.97 3.61 28.07
CA TRP A 269 32.63 2.44 27.49
C TRP A 269 33.87 2.82 26.66
N SER A 270 33.87 4.00 26.04
CA SER A 270 35.01 4.51 25.28
C SER A 270 36.22 4.98 26.12
N PHE A 271 36.09 5.04 27.45
CA PHE A 271 37.19 5.41 28.36
C PHE A 271 37.93 4.20 28.96
N TRP A 272 37.47 2.97 28.68
CA TRP A 272 38.05 1.74 29.22
C TRP A 272 38.81 0.91 28.17
N TRP A 273 39.11 1.49 27.01
CA TRP A 273 39.95 0.92 25.94
C TRP A 273 40.99 1.93 25.48
#